data_AF-A0AAE4D5A2-F1
#
_entry.id   AF-A0AAE4D5A2-F1
#
_cell.length_a   1.000
_cell.length_b   1.000
_cell.length_c   1.000
_cell.angle_alpha   90.00
_cell.angle_beta   90.00
_cell.angle_gamma   90.00
#
_symmetry.space_group_name_H-M   'P 1'
#
loop_
_entity.id
_entity.type
_entity.pdbx_description
1 polymer ?
#
loop_
_entity_poly.entity_id
_entity_poly.type
_entity_poly.pdbx_seq_one_letter_code
_entity_poly.pdbx_strand_id
1 'polypeptide(L)'
;MADGTLDPMSKPTEEISVRDVFGIDSDMKVKGFADRGERVPEIDSTYKFDPDTTLAILAGFGYNRRVMIQGYHGTGKSTHIEQVAARLNWPCVRVNLDSHISRIDLIGKDAIKLRDGKQVT
;
A
#
# COMPACT_ATOMS: atom_id res chain seq x y z
N MET A 1 25.84 2.21 0.99
CA MET A 1 24.75 2.12 1.99
C MET A 1 23.58 1.58 1.22
N ALA A 2 23.23 0.29 1.40
CA ALA A 2 22.11 -0.31 0.68
C ALA A 2 20.84 0.47 1.05
N ASP A 3 20.15 0.95 0.03
CA ASP A 3 18.88 1.64 0.17
C ASP A 3 17.89 0.69 0.86
N GLY A 4 17.20 1.16 1.90
CA GLY A 4 16.19 0.38 2.65
C GLY A 4 14.93 0.08 1.85
N THR A 5 15.07 -0.12 0.55
CA THR A 5 14.01 -0.48 -0.38
C THR A 5 13.79 -1.99 -0.30
N LEU A 6 12.59 -2.39 0.07
CA LEU A 6 12.16 -3.78 -0.09
C LEU A 6 12.32 -4.16 -1.57
N ASP A 7 12.89 -5.33 -1.84
CA ASP A 7 12.99 -5.88 -3.20
C ASP A 7 11.60 -5.84 -3.85
N PRO A 8 11.41 -5.21 -5.03
CA PRO A 8 10.13 -5.17 -5.73
C PRO A 8 9.49 -6.56 -5.97
N MET A 9 10.31 -7.62 -5.95
CA MET A 9 9.87 -9.00 -6.14
C MET A 9 9.61 -9.75 -4.82
N SER A 10 9.85 -9.11 -3.68
CA SER A 10 9.56 -9.70 -2.37
C SER A 10 8.06 -9.94 -2.19
N LYS A 11 7.72 -11.07 -1.58
CA LYS A 11 6.35 -11.46 -1.28
C LYS A 11 6.12 -11.36 0.23
N PRO A 12 4.91 -11.00 0.66
CA PRO A 12 4.57 -11.03 2.07
C PRO A 12 4.58 -12.48 2.57
N THR A 13 5.23 -12.72 3.71
CA THR A 13 5.41 -14.06 4.29
C THR A 13 4.67 -14.24 5.60
N GLU A 14 4.55 -13.18 6.38
CA GLU A 14 4.04 -13.24 7.76
C GLU A 14 2.54 -13.36 7.78
N GLU A 15 2.05 -14.41 8.42
CA GLU A 15 0.62 -14.61 8.62
C GLU A 15 0.15 -13.79 9.82
N ILE A 16 -0.71 -12.82 9.57
CA ILE A 16 -1.19 -11.84 10.54
C ILE A 16 -2.66 -12.12 10.86
N SER A 17 -2.95 -12.29 12.14
CA SER A 17 -4.30 -12.41 12.69
C SER A 17 -5.04 -11.08 12.62
N VAL A 18 -6.20 -11.06 11.96
CA VAL A 18 -7.02 -9.85 11.86
C VAL A 18 -7.55 -9.43 13.23
N ARG A 19 -7.90 -10.41 14.06
CA ARG A 19 -8.38 -10.20 15.42
C ARG A 19 -7.34 -9.49 16.29
N ASP A 20 -6.10 -9.97 16.26
CA ASP A 20 -5.07 -9.47 17.18
C ASP A 20 -4.54 -8.10 16.75
N VAL A 21 -4.44 -7.85 15.44
CA VAL A 21 -3.84 -6.61 14.92
C VAL A 21 -4.84 -5.48 14.74
N PHE A 22 -6.08 -5.80 14.33
CA PHE A 22 -7.10 -4.79 14.04
C PHE A 22 -8.21 -4.74 15.10
N GLY A 23 -8.24 -5.68 16.05
CA GLY A 23 -9.30 -5.75 17.07
C GLY A 23 -10.67 -6.13 16.51
N ILE A 24 -10.72 -6.75 15.34
CA ILE A 24 -11.96 -7.14 14.65
C ILE A 24 -12.23 -8.62 14.90
N ASP A 25 -13.43 -8.96 15.38
CA ASP A 25 -13.82 -10.34 15.64
C ASP A 25 -13.95 -11.15 14.34
N SER A 26 -12.83 -11.73 13.89
CA SER A 26 -12.73 -12.51 12.66
C SER A 26 -11.60 -13.53 12.77
N ASP A 27 -11.81 -14.73 12.24
CA ASP A 27 -10.76 -15.76 12.11
C ASP A 27 -9.92 -15.57 10.83
N MET A 28 -10.16 -14.49 10.08
CA MET A 28 -9.38 -14.14 8.90
C MET A 28 -7.91 -13.93 9.28
N LYS A 29 -7.04 -14.44 8.42
CA LYS A 29 -5.62 -14.16 8.43
C LYS A 29 -5.18 -13.60 7.09
N VAL A 30 -4.24 -12.66 7.12
CA VAL A 30 -3.69 -12.02 5.92
C VAL A 30 -2.18 -12.05 5.94
N LYS A 31 -1.54 -11.90 4.77
CA LYS A 31 -0.08 -11.84 4.70
C LYS A 31 0.44 -10.40 4.81
N GLY A 32 1.41 -10.19 5.69
CA GLY A 32 2.23 -8.98 5.77
C GLY A 32 3.69 -9.24 5.41
N PHE A 33 4.47 -8.18 5.30
CA PHE A 33 5.92 -8.27 5.18
C PHE A 33 6.57 -8.38 6.57
N ALA A 34 7.64 -9.18 6.67
CA ALA A 34 8.39 -9.33 7.91
C ALA A 34 9.05 -8.00 8.33
N ASP A 35 9.71 -7.35 7.37
CA ASP A 35 10.46 -6.11 7.60
C ASP A 35 9.70 -4.88 7.12
N ARG A 36 9.83 -3.79 7.88
CA ARG A 36 9.32 -2.48 7.52
C ARG A 36 10.29 -1.79 6.54
N GLY A 37 9.79 -1.40 5.37
CA GLY A 37 10.54 -0.58 4.40
C GLY A 37 10.24 0.92 4.50
N GLU A 38 11.02 1.74 3.81
CA GLU A 38 10.88 3.21 3.79
C GLU A 38 9.50 3.71 3.32
N ARG A 39 8.85 2.96 2.44
CA ARG A 39 7.52 3.31 1.87
C ARG A 39 6.34 2.80 2.69
N VAL A 40 6.59 2.18 3.84
CA VAL A 40 5.52 1.75 4.75
C VAL A 40 5.04 2.97 5.53
N PRO A 41 3.72 3.29 5.56
CA PRO A 41 3.21 4.42 6.32
C PRO A 41 3.47 4.30 7.83
N GLU A 42 3.53 5.44 8.53
CA GLU A 42 3.64 5.48 9.99
C GLU A 42 2.39 4.92 10.68
N ILE A 43 2.62 4.19 11.77
CA ILE A 43 1.56 3.62 12.59
C ILE A 43 0.98 4.73 13.48
N ASP A 44 -0.32 4.95 13.36
CA ASP A 44 -1.11 5.68 14.34
C ASP A 44 -1.76 4.68 15.30
N SER A 45 -1.34 4.71 16.57
CA SER A 45 -1.87 3.83 17.63
C SER A 45 -3.26 4.25 18.10
N THR A 46 -3.69 5.47 17.79
CA THR A 46 -5.00 6.02 18.16
C THR A 46 -6.08 5.79 17.10
N TYR A 47 -5.68 5.30 15.92
CA TYR A 47 -6.60 5.05 14.81
C TYR A 47 -7.63 3.97 15.18
N LYS A 48 -8.90 4.26 14.88
CA LYS A 48 -10.01 3.34 15.10
C LYS A 48 -10.46 2.77 13.76
N PHE A 49 -10.31 1.46 13.60
CA PHE A 49 -10.72 0.75 12.40
C PHE A 49 -12.24 0.55 12.39
N ASP A 50 -12.89 0.96 11.29
CA ASP A 50 -14.22 0.48 10.95
C ASP A 50 -14.14 -0.99 10.47
N PRO A 51 -14.83 -1.95 11.13
CA PRO A 51 -14.67 -3.37 10.85
C PRO A 51 -14.96 -3.77 9.39
N ASP A 52 -16.09 -3.32 8.85
CA ASP A 52 -16.57 -3.73 7.52
C ASP A 52 -15.63 -3.23 6.41
N THR A 53 -15.24 -1.95 6.50
CA THR A 53 -14.29 -1.35 5.56
C THR A 53 -12.93 -2.04 5.64
N THR A 54 -12.48 -2.36 6.86
CA THR A 54 -11.19 -3.02 7.08
C THR A 54 -11.17 -4.42 6.48
N LEU A 55 -12.21 -5.23 6.71
CA LEU A 55 -12.31 -6.58 6.13
C LEU A 55 -12.33 -6.55 4.59
N ALA A 56 -13.01 -5.56 3.99
CA ALA A 56 -13.00 -5.39 2.54
C ALA A 56 -11.60 -5.05 2.00
N ILE A 57 -10.87 -4.15 2.67
CA ILE A 57 -9.48 -3.82 2.32
C ILE A 57 -8.59 -5.06 2.46
N LEU A 58 -8.68 -5.76 3.58
CA LEU A 58 -7.89 -6.96 3.88
C LEU A 58 -8.13 -8.08 2.86
N ALA A 59 -9.36 -8.24 2.37
CA ALA A 59 -9.65 -9.15 1.26
C ALA A 59 -8.96 -8.72 -0.05
N GLY A 60 -8.80 -7.42 -0.27
CA GLY A 60 -7.97 -6.86 -1.33
C GLY A 60 -6.52 -7.32 -1.26
N PHE A 61 -5.89 -7.19 -0.09
CA PHE A 61 -4.51 -7.62 0.16
C PHE A 61 -4.34 -9.14 0.06
N GLY A 62 -5.22 -9.90 0.73
CA GLY A 62 -5.09 -11.37 0.82
C GLY A 62 -5.39 -12.11 -0.48
N TYR A 63 -6.31 -11.59 -1.29
CA TYR A 63 -6.82 -12.28 -2.49
C TYR A 63 -6.60 -11.52 -3.80
N ASN A 64 -5.77 -10.48 -3.78
CA ASN A 64 -5.49 -9.62 -4.93
C ASN A 64 -6.78 -9.07 -5.59
N ARG A 65 -7.75 -8.67 -4.74
CA ARG A 65 -9.02 -8.09 -5.20
C ARG A 65 -8.87 -6.57 -5.32
N ARG A 66 -9.43 -6.00 -6.39
CA ARG A 66 -9.53 -4.54 -6.51
C ARG A 66 -10.62 -4.05 -5.55
N VAL A 67 -10.27 -3.10 -4.69
CA VAL A 67 -11.17 -2.54 -3.68
C VAL A 67 -11.37 -1.06 -3.99
N MET A 68 -12.63 -0.63 -3.98
CA MET A 68 -13.02 0.77 -4.11
C MET A 68 -13.67 1.21 -2.80
N ILE A 69 -13.14 2.27 -2.18
CA ILE A 69 -13.68 2.86 -0.96
C ILE A 69 -14.35 4.17 -1.33
N GLN A 70 -15.60 4.34 -0.90
CA GLN A 70 -16.40 5.54 -1.17
C GLN A 70 -16.90 6.18 0.11
N GLY A 71 -17.15 7.49 0.07
CA GLY A 71 -17.64 8.27 1.22
C GLY A 71 -17.27 9.74 1.10
N TYR A 72 -17.87 10.58 1.96
CA TYR A 72 -17.66 12.03 1.97
C TYR A 72 -16.19 12.42 2.17
N HIS A 73 -15.83 13.63 1.77
CA HIS A 73 -14.48 14.16 2.00
C HIS A 73 -14.20 14.27 3.51
N GLY A 74 -12.94 14.10 3.91
CA GLY A 74 -12.52 14.21 5.32
C GLY A 74 -12.91 13.03 6.23
N THR A 75 -13.56 11.98 5.73
CA THR A 75 -13.96 10.81 6.55
C THR A 75 -12.86 9.76 6.76
N GLY A 76 -11.58 10.10 6.50
CA GLY A 76 -10.46 9.21 6.79
C GLY A 76 -10.18 8.08 5.79
N LYS A 77 -10.84 8.04 4.62
CA LYS A 77 -10.66 6.97 3.60
C LYS A 77 -9.20 6.68 3.26
N SER A 78 -8.42 7.71 2.98
CA SER A 78 -7.01 7.55 2.58
C SER A 78 -6.15 7.08 3.76
N THR A 79 -6.40 7.62 4.95
CA THR A 79 -5.75 7.20 6.20
C THR A 79 -6.10 5.76 6.57
N HIS A 80 -7.31 5.30 6.26
CA HIS A 80 -7.71 3.90 6.49
C HIS A 80 -6.81 2.93 5.73
N ILE A 81 -6.59 3.18 4.43
CA ILE A 81 -5.68 2.38 3.61
C ILE A 81 -4.26 2.43 4.17
N GLU A 82 -3.78 3.61 4.54
CA GLU A 82 -2.44 3.79 5.11
C GLU A 82 -2.27 3.01 6.43
N GLN A 83 -3.25 3.05 7.32
CA GLN A 83 -3.17 2.37 8.62
C GLN A 83 -3.29 0.85 8.47
N VAL A 84 -4.04 0.34 7.49
CA VAL A 84 -4.01 -1.08 7.14
C VAL A 84 -2.64 -1.47 6.59
N ALA A 85 -2.09 -0.71 5.64
CA ALA A 85 -0.78 -0.99 5.07
C ALA A 85 0.33 -0.93 6.14
N ALA A 86 0.29 0.05 7.05
CA ALA A 86 1.23 0.20 8.14
C ALA A 86 1.24 -1.01 9.08
N ARG A 87 0.06 -1.58 9.39
CA ARG A 87 -0.07 -2.74 10.29
C ARG A 87 0.39 -4.05 9.67
N LEU A 88 0.40 -4.11 8.33
CA LEU A 88 0.84 -5.28 7.57
C LEU A 88 2.26 -5.12 7.00
N ASN A 89 2.96 -4.01 7.32
CA ASN A 89 4.24 -3.62 6.71
C ASN A 89 4.22 -3.54 5.17
N TRP A 90 3.09 -3.19 4.57
CA TRP A 90 3.00 -3.05 3.13
C TRP A 90 3.47 -1.67 2.66
N PRO A 91 4.36 -1.61 1.65
CA PRO A 91 4.68 -0.36 0.96
C PRO A 91 3.43 0.27 0.33
N CYS A 92 3.24 1.57 0.53
CA CYS A 92 2.10 2.30 0.00
C CYS A 92 2.57 3.40 -0.97
N VAL A 93 1.97 3.45 -2.16
CA VAL A 93 2.18 4.52 -3.14
C VAL A 93 0.85 5.23 -3.37
N ARG A 94 0.80 6.53 -3.05
CA ARG A 94 -0.35 7.38 -3.32
C ARG A 94 -0.18 8.07 -4.67
N VAL A 95 -1.20 7.96 -5.50
CA VAL A 95 -1.32 8.72 -6.75
C VAL A 95 -2.54 9.62 -6.63
N ASN A 96 -2.32 10.93 -6.71
CA ASN A 96 -3.42 11.89 -6.74
C ASN A 96 -3.94 12.00 -8.17
N LEU A 97 -5.26 11.92 -8.33
CA LEU A 97 -5.91 12.06 -9.63
C LEU A 97 -6.53 13.46 -9.70
N ASP A 98 -6.05 14.26 -10.65
CA ASP A 98 -6.59 15.58 -10.97
C ASP A 98 -6.73 15.74 -12.49
N SER A 99 -7.17 16.91 -12.97
CA SER A 99 -7.38 17.16 -14.40
C SER A 99 -6.10 17.21 -15.23
N HIS A 100 -4.92 17.27 -14.60
CA HIS A 100 -3.63 17.33 -15.29
C HIS A 100 -2.92 15.98 -15.39
N ILE A 101 -3.38 14.95 -14.65
CA ILE A 101 -2.76 13.62 -14.75
C ILE A 101 -2.98 13.01 -16.13
N SER A 102 -1.92 12.46 -16.70
CA SER A 102 -1.94 11.78 -17.99
C SER A 102 -1.54 10.32 -17.86
N ARG A 103 -1.75 9.53 -18.93
CA ARG A 103 -1.30 8.13 -19.01
C ARG A 103 0.20 7.99 -18.73
N ILE A 104 0.97 9.01 -19.09
CA ILE A 104 2.42 9.00 -19.01
C ILE A 104 2.92 9.09 -17.57
N ASP A 105 2.14 9.70 -16.69
CA ASP A 105 2.44 9.81 -15.27
C ASP A 105 2.20 8.48 -14.54
N LEU A 106 1.34 7.62 -15.09
CA LEU A 106 1.02 6.31 -14.53
C LEU A 106 1.91 5.17 -15.05
N ILE A 107 2.30 5.23 -16.32
CA ILE A 107 3.06 4.14 -16.99
C ILE A 107 4.56 4.48 -17.08
N GLY A 108 4.92 5.76 -17.03
CA GLY A 108 6.27 6.26 -17.29
C GLY A 108 6.50 6.62 -18.76
N LYS A 109 7.59 7.35 -19.00
CA LYS A 109 8.13 7.64 -20.33
C LYS A 109 9.35 6.78 -20.59
N ASP A 110 9.60 6.44 -21.86
CA ASP A 110 10.91 5.95 -22.27
C ASP A 110 11.96 7.01 -21.93
N ALA A 111 12.80 6.70 -20.94
CA ALA A 111 13.91 7.56 -20.57
C ALA A 111 15.05 7.27 -21.54
N ILE A 112 15.33 8.22 -22.45
CA ILE A 112 16.57 8.18 -23.25
C ILE A 112 17.74 8.28 -22.27
N LYS A 113 18.45 7.17 -22.08
CA LYS A 113 19.68 7.17 -21.29
C LYS A 113 20.82 7.56 -22.23
N LEU A 114 21.49 8.66 -21.92
CA LEU A 114 22.75 9.01 -22.57
C LEU A 114 23.86 8.16 -21.95
N ARG A 115 24.60 7.43 -22.78
CA ARG A 115 25.86 6.77 -22.39
C ARG A 115 26.96 7.40 -23.23
N ASP A 116 27.97 7.98 -22.59
CA ASP A 116 29.08 8.67 -23.25
C ASP A 116 28.65 9.74 -24.28
N GLY A 117 27.58 10.48 -23.96
CA GLY A 117 27.05 11.54 -24.83
C GLY A 117 26.27 11.05 -26.05
N LYS A 118 26.05 9.74 -26.21
CA LYS A 118 25.22 9.17 -27.27
C LYS A 118 23.91 8.62 -26.70
N GLN A 119 22.82 8.86 -27.42
CA GLN A 119 21.53 8.24 -27.16
C GLN A 119 21.65 6.73 -27.36
N VAL A 120 21.39 5.97 -26.30
CA VAL A 120 21.27 4.51 -26.35
C VAL A 120 19.80 4.17 -26.13
N THR A 121 19.20 3.46 -27.09
CA THR A 121 17.84 2.93 -27.02
C THR A 121 17.83 1.56 -26.35
#